data_AF-A0A1Q6IKX4-F1
#
_entry.id   AF-A0A1Q6IKX4-F1
#
_cell.length_a   1.000
_cell.length_b   1.000
_cell.length_c   1.000
_cell.angle_alpha   90.00
_cell.angle_beta   90.00
_cell.angle_gamma   90.00
#
_symmetry.space_group_name_H-M   'P 1'
#
loop_
_entity.id
_entity.type
_entity.pdbx_description
1 polymer ?
#
loop_
_entity_poly.entity_id
_entity_poly.type
_entity_poly.pdbx_seq_one_letter_code
_entity_poly.pdbx_strand_id
1 'polypeptide(L)'
;MVCSLYACEEGCGNKEVNADLTISFPPSVNTPILEYIDTVKYLKLEDKDEALLAYVNKMVCREDKIYLGDFSNHKIVVYDTIGRFQYVIDRQGRGSGEYLQIKSTPVFMC
;
A
#
# COMPACT_ATOMS: atom_id res chain seq x y z
N MET A 1 -11.73 8.08 -7.29
CA MET A 1 -11.80 7.54 -5.91
C MET A 1 -11.60 6.05 -6.02
N VAL A 2 -10.51 5.51 -5.47
CA VAL A 2 -10.19 4.06 -5.53
C VAL A 2 -10.54 3.47 -4.17
N CYS A 3 -11.62 2.69 -4.10
CA CYS A 3 -11.96 1.92 -2.91
C CYS A 3 -11.32 0.53 -3.02
N SER A 4 -10.56 0.12 -2.01
CA SER A 4 -10.05 -1.25 -1.90
C SER A 4 -10.80 -1.94 -0.76
N LEU A 5 -11.41 -3.09 -1.05
CA LEU A 5 -12.07 -3.94 -0.07
C LEU A 5 -11.14 -5.10 0.27
N TYR A 6 -10.93 -5.34 1.56
CA TYR A 6 -10.18 -6.48 2.08
C TYR A 6 -11.08 -7.22 3.06
N ALA A 7 -11.17 -8.54 2.92
CA ALA A 7 -11.86 -9.42 3.86
C ALA A 7 -10.83 -10.37 4.48
N CYS A 8 -10.76 -10.40 5.80
CA CYS A 8 -9.97 -11.36 6.57
C CYS A 8 -10.91 -12.08 7.54
N GLU A 9 -10.87 -13.42 7.58
CA GLU A 9 -11.48 -14.23 8.64
C GLU A 9 -10.38 -15.05 9.32
N GLU A 10 -10.38 -15.10 10.65
CA GLU A 10 -9.49 -15.98 11.41
C GLU A 10 -10.07 -17.40 11.46
N GLY A 11 -9.40 -18.36 10.83
CA GLY A 11 -9.70 -19.78 10.95
C GLY A 11 -9.78 -20.52 9.61
N CYS A 12 -9.23 -21.74 9.55
CA CYS A 12 -9.35 -22.63 8.41
C CYS A 12 -10.58 -23.53 8.60
N GLY A 13 -11.71 -23.15 8.02
CA GLY A 13 -12.92 -23.96 7.99
C GLY A 13 -13.69 -23.72 6.71
N ASN A 14 -14.16 -24.78 6.07
CA ASN A 14 -15.08 -24.70 4.94
C ASN A 14 -16.43 -24.21 5.46
N LYS A 15 -16.61 -22.89 5.56
CA LYS A 15 -17.90 -22.27 5.83
C LYS A 15 -18.46 -21.73 4.52
N GLU A 16 -19.76 -21.93 4.28
CA GLU A 16 -20.47 -21.29 3.18
C GLU A 16 -20.34 -19.77 3.33
N VAL A 17 -19.59 -19.14 2.42
CA VAL A 17 -19.48 -17.68 2.37
C VAL A 17 -20.76 -17.16 1.73
N ASN A 18 -21.65 -16.64 2.56
CA ASN A 18 -22.87 -15.99 2.09
C ASN A 18 -22.49 -14.60 1.55
N ALA A 19 -22.34 -14.48 0.23
CA ALA A 19 -21.80 -13.30 -0.44
C ALA A 19 -22.77 -12.11 -0.51
N ASP A 20 -23.97 -12.21 0.07
CA ASP A 20 -25.06 -11.25 -0.11
C ASP A 20 -25.02 -10.08 0.89
N LEU A 21 -23.84 -9.53 1.16
CA LEU A 21 -23.73 -8.30 1.95
C LEU A 21 -23.75 -7.08 1.01
N THR A 22 -24.90 -6.41 0.91
CA THR A 22 -25.01 -5.15 0.15
C THR A 22 -24.48 -3.98 0.98
N ILE A 23 -23.40 -3.34 0.55
CA ILE A 23 -22.95 -2.07 1.12
C ILE A 23 -23.80 -0.95 0.49
N SER A 24 -24.69 -0.35 1.30
CA SER A 24 -25.49 0.81 0.89
C SER A 24 -24.78 2.10 1.29
N PHE A 25 -24.55 2.98 0.33
CA PHE A 25 -24.07 4.35 0.60
C PHE A 25 -25.29 5.27 0.67
N PRO A 26 -25.59 5.88 1.83
CA PRO A 26 -26.70 6.81 1.92
C PRO A 26 -26.43 8.05 1.03
N PRO A 27 -27.48 8.67 0.46
CA PRO A 27 -27.33 9.89 -0.32
C PRO A 27 -26.64 10.97 0.50
N SER A 28 -25.77 11.73 -0.16
CA SER A 28 -24.80 12.67 0.42
C SER A 28 -25.36 13.47 1.59
N VAL A 29 -24.97 13.07 2.80
CA VAL A 29 -25.21 13.85 4.02
C VAL A 29 -24.04 14.82 4.14
N ASN A 30 -24.29 16.10 4.40
CA ASN A 30 -23.26 17.14 4.61
C ASN A 30 -22.48 16.96 5.94
N THR A 31 -22.41 15.72 6.44
CA THR A 31 -21.71 15.38 7.67
C THR A 31 -20.21 15.55 7.46
N PRO A 32 -19.51 16.27 8.36
CA PRO A 32 -18.06 16.36 8.30
C PRO A 32 -17.41 14.97 8.33
N ILE A 33 -16.37 14.76 7.51
CA ILE A 33 -15.63 13.49 7.43
C ILE A 33 -15.08 13.02 8.78
N LEU A 34 -14.83 13.98 9.68
CA LEU A 34 -14.36 13.76 11.04
C LEU A 34 -15.32 12.88 11.87
N GLU A 35 -16.61 12.89 11.57
CA GLU A 35 -17.58 12.03 12.27
C GLU A 35 -17.46 10.55 11.88
N TYR A 36 -16.82 10.25 10.74
CA TYR A 36 -16.59 8.89 10.27
C TYR A 36 -15.16 8.38 10.56
N ILE A 37 -14.28 9.23 11.09
CA ILE A 37 -12.89 8.87 11.39
C ILE A 37 -12.81 8.48 12.87
N ASP A 38 -12.52 7.20 13.12
CA ASP A 38 -12.28 6.68 14.48
C ASP A 38 -10.92 7.13 15.03
N THR A 39 -9.83 6.93 14.27
CA THR A 39 -8.47 7.26 14.71
C THR A 39 -7.60 7.70 13.54
N VAL A 40 -6.75 8.71 13.77
CA VAL A 40 -5.67 9.11 12.85
C VAL A 40 -4.32 8.76 13.47
N LYS A 41 -3.48 8.02 12.73
CA LYS A 41 -2.10 7.71 13.12
C LYS A 41 -1.13 8.32 12.12
N TYR A 42 -0.02 8.84 12.64
CA TYR A 42 1.06 9.37 11.83
C TYR A 42 2.30 8.48 11.99
N LEU A 43 2.88 8.07 10.87
CA LEU A 43 4.14 7.33 10.83
C LEU A 43 5.20 8.23 10.21
N LYS A 44 6.23 8.58 10.99
CA LYS A 44 7.38 9.32 10.47
C LYS A 44 8.32 8.33 9.78
N LEU A 45 8.65 8.62 8.53
CA LEU A 45 9.63 7.85 7.77
C LEU A 45 11.04 8.39 8.04
N GLU A 46 12.01 7.49 8.13
CA GLU A 46 13.43 7.83 8.19
C GLU A 46 13.85 8.56 6.91
N ASP A 47 14.61 9.64 7.10
CA ASP A 47 15.09 10.49 6.02
C ASP A 47 16.47 10.02 5.55
N LYS A 48 16.56 9.71 4.26
CA LYS A 48 17.75 9.23 3.56
C LYS A 48 17.73 9.77 2.13
N ASP A 49 18.90 10.16 1.63
CA ASP A 49 19.03 10.65 0.25
C ASP A 49 18.56 9.59 -0.76
N GLU A 50 18.84 8.32 -0.49
CA GLU A 50 18.39 7.20 -1.34
C GLU A 50 16.87 6.97 -1.21
N ALA A 51 16.23 7.44 -0.15
CA ALA A 51 14.80 7.25 0.09
C ALA A 51 13.91 8.37 -0.46
N LEU A 52 14.48 9.38 -1.13
CA LEU A 52 13.72 10.49 -1.69
C LEU A 52 12.65 10.01 -2.68
N LEU A 53 11.40 10.38 -2.40
CA LEU A 53 10.22 10.08 -3.20
C LEU A 53 9.65 11.41 -3.72
N ALA A 54 9.42 11.53 -5.03
CA ALA A 54 8.75 12.71 -5.59
C ALA A 54 7.23 12.59 -5.47
N TYR A 55 6.69 11.39 -5.74
CA TYR A 55 5.27 11.11 -5.60
C TYR A 55 5.01 9.66 -5.20
N VAL A 56 4.25 9.45 -4.13
CA VAL A 56 3.86 8.09 -3.71
C VAL A 56 2.60 7.69 -4.47
N ASN A 57 2.77 6.89 -5.53
CA ASN A 57 1.66 6.36 -6.33
C ASN A 57 0.93 5.22 -5.62
N LYS A 58 1.66 4.40 -4.86
CA LYS A 58 1.12 3.20 -4.21
C LYS A 58 1.86 2.90 -2.92
N MET A 59 1.11 2.52 -1.89
CA MET A 59 1.64 1.96 -0.65
C MET A 59 1.14 0.52 -0.52
N VAL A 60 2.01 -0.41 -0.14
CA VAL A 60 1.61 -1.77 0.25
C VAL A 60 2.29 -2.16 1.55
N CYS A 61 1.56 -2.79 2.46
CA CYS A 61 2.10 -3.37 3.69
C CYS A 61 2.12 -4.89 3.55
N ARG A 62 3.28 -5.54 3.75
CA ARG A 62 3.43 -7.00 3.73
C ARG A 62 4.64 -7.42 4.56
N GLU A 63 4.52 -8.50 5.34
CA GLU A 63 5.64 -9.12 6.06
C GLU A 63 6.53 -8.10 6.80
N ASP A 64 5.89 -7.28 7.63
CA ASP A 64 6.51 -6.22 8.44
C ASP A 64 7.23 -5.11 7.66
N LYS A 65 6.88 -4.96 6.37
CA LYS A 65 7.43 -3.94 5.49
C LYS A 65 6.35 -3.09 4.87
N ILE A 66 6.71 -1.84 4.63
CA ILE A 66 5.93 -0.85 3.90
C ILE A 66 6.67 -0.51 2.62
N TYR A 67 6.04 -0.79 1.48
CA TYR A 67 6.57 -0.52 0.15
C TYR A 67 5.90 0.73 -0.40
N LEU A 68 6.68 1.78 -0.62
CA LEU A 68 6.24 3.02 -1.24
C LEU A 68 6.75 3.08 -2.68
N GLY A 69 5.83 3.05 -3.63
CA GLY A 69 6.13 3.11 -5.06
C GLY A 69 6.03 4.53 -5.60
N ASP A 70 7.14 5.04 -6.14
CA ASP A 70 7.21 6.20 -7.02
C ASP A 70 7.48 5.70 -8.44
N PHE A 71 6.38 5.37 -9.13
CA PHE A 71 6.44 4.74 -10.44
C PHE A 71 6.88 5.71 -11.54
N SER A 72 6.65 7.01 -11.32
CA SER A 72 7.16 8.08 -12.19
C SER A 72 8.68 8.09 -12.24
N ASN A 73 9.33 7.80 -11.11
CA ASN A 73 10.78 7.69 -11.00
C ASN A 73 11.30 6.24 -11.00
N HIS A 74 10.44 5.27 -11.37
CA HIS A 74 10.79 3.85 -11.42
C HIS A 74 11.43 3.32 -10.12
N LYS A 75 10.95 3.82 -8.98
CA LYS A 75 11.56 3.61 -7.67
C LYS A 75 10.56 3.03 -6.69
N ILE A 76 11.01 2.08 -5.89
CA ILE A 76 10.28 1.59 -4.70
C ILE A 76 11.20 1.75 -3.50
N VAL A 77 10.72 2.43 -2.46
CA VAL A 77 11.43 2.55 -1.18
C VAL A 77 10.73 1.65 -0.17
N VAL A 78 11.53 0.87 0.56
CA VAL A 78 11.04 -0.09 1.54
C VAL A 78 11.40 0.38 2.94
N TYR A 79 10.40 0.43 3.81
CA TYR A 79 10.51 0.75 5.22
C TYR A 79 10.03 -0.44 6.06
N ASP A 80 10.42 -0.48 7.33
CA ASP A 80 9.74 -1.33 8.31
C ASP A 80 8.43 -0.69 8.81
N THR A 81 7.67 -1.40 9.63
CA THR A 81 6.40 -0.92 10.19
C THR A 81 6.53 0.25 11.17
N ILE A 82 7.74 0.58 11.63
CA ILE A 82 8.01 1.73 12.51
C ILE A 82 8.63 2.92 11.74
N GLY A 83 8.75 2.80 10.41
CA GLY A 83 9.18 3.87 9.52
C GLY A 83 10.69 3.96 9.30
N ARG A 84 11.49 2.97 9.71
CA ARG A 84 12.94 2.95 9.43
C ARG A 84 13.20 2.50 8.01
N PHE A 85 14.14 3.17 7.36
CA PHE A 85 14.56 2.85 6.02
C PHE A 85 15.22 1.46 5.99
N GLN A 86 14.86 0.65 5.01
CA GLN A 86 15.45 -0.68 4.81
C GLN A 86 16.31 -0.70 3.54
N TYR A 87 15.70 -0.46 2.38
CA TYR A 87 16.39 -0.48 1.09
C TYR A 87 15.53 0.12 -0.03
N VAL A 88 16.14 0.28 -1.21
CA VAL A 88 15.50 0.80 -2.43
C VAL A 88 15.57 -0.22 -3.55
N ILE A 89 14.55 -0.23 -4.39
CA ILE A 89 14.54 -0.90 -5.69
C ILE A 89 14.45 0.21 -6.75
N ASP A 90 15.56 0.51 -7.41
CA ASP A 90 15.73 1.58 -8.40
C ASP A 90 16.59 1.16 -9.62
N ARG A 91 16.76 -0.14 -9.84
CA ARG A 91 17.61 -0.71 -10.91
C ARG A 91 16.92 -0.72 -12.27
N GLN A 92 16.80 0.44 -12.90
CA GLN A 92 16.26 0.53 -14.25
C GLN A 92 17.30 0.14 -15.32
N GLY A 93 16.91 -0.73 -16.25
CA GLY A 93 17.77 -1.13 -17.37
C GLY A 93 17.39 -2.47 -18.02
N ARG A 94 18.34 -3.08 -18.73
CA ARG A 94 18.16 -4.33 -19.50
C ARG A 94 19.12 -5.46 -19.07
N GLY A 95 19.98 -5.19 -18.09
CA GLY A 95 20.90 -6.17 -17.52
C GLY A 95 20.22 -7.16 -16.59
N SER A 96 21.00 -8.12 -16.10
CA SER A 96 20.51 -9.09 -15.12
C SER A 96 20.13 -8.37 -13.81
N GLY A 97 18.90 -8.58 -13.35
CA GLY A 97 18.37 -7.94 -12.14
C GLY A 97 17.88 -6.49 -12.32
N GLU A 98 17.84 -5.99 -13.56
CA GLU A 98 17.28 -4.68 -13.89
C GLU A 98 15.87 -4.81 -14.50
N TYR A 99 15.11 -3.72 -14.48
CA TYR A 99 13.76 -3.66 -15.06
C TYR A 99 13.59 -2.42 -15.94
N LEU A 100 12.71 -2.51 -16.93
CA LEU A 100 12.44 -1.38 -17.82
C LEU A 100 11.46 -0.37 -17.23
N GLN A 101 10.45 -0.87 -16.50
CA GLN A 101 9.37 -0.05 -15.95
C GLN A 101 8.68 -0.76 -14.79
N ILE A 102 8.25 0.03 -13.79
CA ILE A 102 7.33 -0.41 -12.73
C ILE A 102 5.94 0.13 -13.08
N LYS A 103 5.00 -0.74 -13.47
CA LYS A 103 3.62 -0.34 -13.83
C LYS A 103 2.63 -0.55 -12.68
N SER A 104 2.79 -1.65 -11.98
CA SER A 104 2.01 -2.02 -10.80
C SER A 104 2.77 -3.10 -10.06
N THR A 105 2.69 -3.10 -8.73
CA THR A 105 3.21 -4.17 -7.88
C THR A 105 2.04 -5.11 -7.50
N PRO A 106 1.82 -6.24 -8.19
CA PRO A 106 1.14 -7.37 -7.56
C PRO A 106 2.15 -7.94 -6.58
N VAL A 107 1.89 -7.87 -5.28
CA VAL A 107 2.87 -8.32 -4.30
C VAL A 107 2.88 -9.85 -4.27
N PHE A 108 3.65 -10.43 -5.17
CA PHE A 108 4.20 -11.78 -5.07
C PHE A 108 5.71 -11.62 -4.88
N MET A 109 6.12 -11.45 -3.63
CA MET A 109 7.50 -11.76 -3.24
C MET A 109 7.62 -13.27 -3.25
N CYS A 110 8.43 -13.79 -4.17
CA CYS A 110 9.09 -15.09 -4.01
C CYS A 110 10.35 -14.88 -3.17
#